data_AF-A0A7Y0W3D1-F1
#
_entry.id   AF-A0A7Y0W3D1-F1
#
_cell.length_a   1.000
_cell.length_b   1.000
_cell.length_c   1.000
_cell.angle_alpha   90.00
_cell.angle_beta   90.00
_cell.angle_gamma   90.00
#
_symmetry.space_group_name_H-M   'P 1'
#
loop_
_entity.id
_entity.type
_entity.pdbx_description
1 polymer ?
#
loop_
_entity_poly.entity_id
_entity_poly.type
_entity_poly.pdbx_seq_one_letter_code
_entity_poly.pdbx_strand_id
1 'polypeptide(L)'
;MSDIHVKQSRHQHVHSDVSVSRRYLTELKASLTEEDIAQVLRAPNDLKSRKVLNEMRMHFSQESVDSMLKEPDAEEVAHLLTDIGKFLQKNSDEACVKLSTQLYFSDYQAAYDKQKIALLLKLISGKDDYGFRHVYEFFKGTAGAFEHLNGCVKDTTQTVMDMNTITEALNPTHIKSRMKAH
;
A
#
# COMPACT_ATOMS: atom_id res chain seq x y z
N MET A 1 -65.68 -22.15 27.01
CA MET A 1 -65.37 -20.71 27.12
C MET A 1 -64.48 -20.55 28.35
N SER A 2 -63.18 -20.28 28.29
CA SER A 2 -62.28 -19.98 27.17
C SER A 2 -60.87 -20.32 27.63
N ASP A 3 -60.11 -21.01 26.77
CA ASP A 3 -58.68 -21.28 26.93
C ASP A 3 -57.88 -19.98 26.87
N ILE A 4 -57.07 -19.71 27.89
CA ILE A 4 -56.04 -18.67 27.82
C ILE A 4 -54.69 -19.37 27.66
N HIS A 5 -54.37 -19.62 26.40
CA HIS A 5 -53.00 -19.86 25.94
C HIS A 5 -52.17 -18.58 26.14
N VAL A 6 -51.37 -18.52 27.18
CA VAL A 6 -50.30 -17.51 27.26
C VAL A 6 -49.13 -18.00 26.42
N LYS A 7 -49.04 -17.41 25.22
CA LYS A 7 -47.95 -17.60 24.27
C LYS A 7 -46.61 -17.21 24.87
N GLN A 8 -45.63 -18.05 24.56
CA GLN A 8 -44.19 -17.83 24.65
C GLN A 8 -43.79 -16.39 24.31
N SER A 9 -43.24 -15.65 25.27
CA SER A 9 -42.31 -14.57 24.99
C SER A 9 -40.97 -15.20 24.63
N ARG A 10 -40.80 -15.53 23.35
CA ARG A 10 -39.47 -15.74 22.77
C ARG A 10 -38.70 -14.43 22.97
N HIS A 11 -37.69 -14.47 23.82
CA HIS A 11 -36.57 -13.54 23.72
C HIS A 11 -36.00 -13.71 22.31
N GLN A 12 -36.36 -12.81 21.40
CA GLN A 12 -35.55 -12.55 20.21
C GLN A 12 -34.26 -11.91 20.72
N HIS A 13 -33.29 -12.74 21.06
CA HIS A 13 -31.90 -12.36 20.97
C HIS A 13 -31.62 -12.16 19.48
N VAL A 14 -31.82 -10.92 19.01
CA VAL A 14 -31.24 -10.48 17.74
C VAL A 14 -29.74 -10.40 17.99
N HIS A 15 -29.05 -11.54 17.85
CA HIS A 15 -27.60 -11.54 17.71
C HIS A 15 -27.28 -10.90 16.37
N SER A 16 -27.20 -9.56 16.36
CA SER A 16 -26.44 -8.84 15.35
C SER A 16 -24.95 -9.00 15.69
N ASP A 17 -24.46 -10.24 15.74
CA ASP A 17 -23.05 -10.54 15.97
C ASP A 17 -22.32 -10.40 14.64
N VAL A 18 -22.23 -9.16 14.16
CA VAL A 18 -21.28 -8.75 13.13
C VAL A 18 -19.91 -9.17 13.62
N SER A 19 -19.23 -9.99 12.83
CA SER A 19 -17.96 -10.57 13.24
C SER A 19 -16.87 -9.52 13.38
N VAL A 20 -15.83 -9.85 14.16
CA VAL A 20 -14.69 -8.94 14.39
C VAL A 20 -14.03 -8.63 13.05
N SER A 21 -13.90 -9.62 12.17
CA SER A 21 -13.27 -9.45 10.87
C SER A 21 -14.10 -8.58 9.94
N ARG A 22 -15.43 -8.72 9.95
CA ARG A 22 -16.30 -7.82 9.16
C ARG A 22 -16.18 -6.37 9.60
N ARG A 23 -16.13 -6.08 10.90
CA ARG A 23 -15.94 -4.70 11.40
C ARG A 23 -14.59 -4.14 10.97
N TYR A 24 -13.52 -4.90 11.22
CA TYR A 24 -12.16 -4.52 10.84
C TYR A 24 -12.05 -4.23 9.34
N LEU A 25 -12.54 -5.12 8.48
CA LEU A 25 -12.44 -4.96 7.03
C LEU A 25 -13.27 -3.77 6.53
N THR A 26 -14.41 -3.49 7.17
CA THR A 26 -15.23 -2.32 6.84
C THR A 26 -14.49 -1.02 7.17
N GLU A 27 -13.91 -0.94 8.37
CA GLU A 27 -13.11 0.21 8.80
C GLU A 27 -11.86 0.39 7.93
N LEU A 28 -11.16 -0.70 7.65
CA LEU A 28 -9.98 -0.70 6.79
C LEU A 28 -10.32 -0.19 5.39
N LYS A 29 -11.38 -0.73 4.76
CA LYS A 29 -11.84 -0.29 3.43
C LYS A 29 -12.22 1.19 3.42
N ALA A 30 -12.82 1.71 4.50
CA ALA A 30 -13.16 3.13 4.61
C ALA A 30 -11.92 4.03 4.81
N SER A 31 -10.88 3.51 5.45
CA SER A 31 -9.62 4.23 5.70
C SER A 31 -8.63 4.18 4.52
N LEU A 32 -8.75 3.20 3.62
CA LEU A 32 -7.85 3.03 2.48
C LEU A 32 -8.15 4.05 1.38
N THR A 33 -7.20 4.94 1.12
CA THR A 33 -7.30 5.95 0.06
C THR A 33 -6.32 5.67 -1.08
N GLU A 34 -6.64 6.15 -2.29
CA GLU A 34 -5.74 6.02 -3.46
C GLU A 34 -4.40 6.71 -3.18
N GLU A 35 -4.41 7.83 -2.44
CA GLU A 35 -3.19 8.55 -2.07
C GLU A 35 -2.32 7.78 -1.08
N ASP A 36 -2.91 7.04 -0.13
CA ASP A 36 -2.11 6.22 0.78
C ASP A 36 -1.37 5.10 0.03
N ILE A 37 -2.01 4.48 -0.97
CA ILE A 37 -1.35 3.47 -1.81
C ILE A 37 -0.28 4.11 -2.70
N ALA A 38 -0.56 5.27 -3.29
CA ALA A 38 0.43 6.02 -4.05
C ALA A 38 1.63 6.41 -3.19
N GLN A 39 1.41 6.85 -1.96
CA GLN A 39 2.48 7.18 -1.01
C GLN A 39 3.31 5.96 -0.63
N VAL A 40 2.68 4.80 -0.44
CA VAL A 40 3.41 3.54 -0.17
C VAL A 40 4.31 3.19 -1.36
N LEU A 41 3.86 3.39 -2.59
CA LEU A 41 4.66 3.16 -3.80
C LEU A 41 5.76 4.21 -4.00
N ARG A 42 5.51 5.47 -3.66
CA ARG A 42 6.47 6.60 -3.79
C ARG A 42 7.48 6.71 -2.65
N ALA A 43 7.18 6.15 -1.49
CA ALA A 43 8.06 6.25 -0.32
C ALA A 43 7.93 5.00 0.54
N PRO A 44 8.31 3.82 0.01
CA PRO A 44 8.11 2.55 0.69
C PRO A 44 8.87 2.43 2.02
N ASN A 45 9.95 3.19 2.18
CA ASN A 45 10.74 3.24 3.41
C ASN A 45 10.26 4.28 4.43
N ASP A 46 9.30 5.12 4.08
CA ASP A 46 8.71 6.06 5.03
C ASP A 46 8.02 5.30 6.17
N LEU A 47 8.04 5.89 7.37
CA LEU A 47 7.48 5.26 8.57
C LEU A 47 5.99 4.94 8.38
N LYS A 48 5.23 5.85 7.75
CA LYS A 48 3.80 5.65 7.50
C LYS A 48 3.59 4.52 6.50
N SER A 49 4.35 4.50 5.41
CA SER A 49 4.26 3.47 4.37
C SER A 49 4.59 2.07 4.89
N ARG A 50 5.66 1.95 5.68
CA ARG A 50 6.02 0.68 6.33
C ARG A 50 4.96 0.19 7.29
N LYS A 51 4.33 1.09 8.04
CA LYS A 51 3.24 0.74 8.95
C LYS A 51 2.05 0.16 8.18
N VAL A 52 1.60 0.85 7.12
CA VAL A 52 0.49 0.40 6.26
C VAL A 52 0.81 -0.96 5.64
N LEU A 53 2.00 -1.13 5.07
CA LEU A 53 2.39 -2.38 4.42
C LEU A 53 2.48 -3.54 5.42
N ASN A 54 2.99 -3.30 6.63
CA ASN A 54 3.07 -4.33 7.67
C ASN A 54 1.69 -4.70 8.22
N GLU A 55 0.79 -3.73 8.43
CA GLU A 55 -0.60 -4.02 8.79
C GLU A 55 -1.27 -4.88 7.72
N MET A 56 -1.13 -4.53 6.44
CA MET A 56 -1.67 -5.34 5.34
C MET A 56 -1.09 -6.76 5.32
N ARG A 57 0.23 -6.93 5.46
CA ARG A 57 0.88 -8.25 5.48
C ARG A 57 0.39 -9.14 6.62
N MET A 58 0.22 -8.57 7.81
CA MET A 58 -0.27 -9.29 8.98
C MET A 58 -1.74 -9.71 8.81
N HIS A 59 -2.59 -8.78 8.37
CA HIS A 59 -4.02 -9.01 8.28
C HIS A 59 -4.45 -9.81 7.04
N PHE A 60 -3.67 -9.78 5.96
CA PHE A 60 -3.93 -10.53 4.73
C PHE A 60 -2.98 -11.70 4.52
N SER A 61 -2.38 -12.20 5.61
CA SER A 61 -1.70 -13.49 5.58
C SER A 61 -2.68 -14.61 5.21
N GLN A 62 -2.18 -15.72 4.68
CA GLN A 62 -3.04 -16.85 4.33
C GLN A 62 -3.83 -17.36 5.54
N GLU A 63 -3.17 -17.52 6.68
CA GLU A 63 -3.79 -17.98 7.94
C GLU A 63 -4.87 -16.99 8.43
N SER A 64 -4.58 -15.68 8.37
CA SER A 64 -5.53 -14.64 8.74
C SER A 64 -6.78 -14.72 7.87
N VAL A 65 -6.62 -14.76 6.55
CA VAL A 65 -7.75 -14.85 5.60
C VAL A 65 -8.55 -16.13 5.82
N ASP A 66 -7.89 -17.28 6.03
CA ASP A 66 -8.57 -18.56 6.28
C ASP A 66 -9.35 -18.55 7.61
N SER A 67 -8.85 -17.84 8.62
CA SER A 67 -9.57 -17.61 9.88
C SER A 67 -10.81 -16.73 9.68
N MET A 68 -10.65 -15.61 8.96
CA MET A 68 -11.75 -14.67 8.67
C MET A 68 -12.89 -15.36 7.91
N LEU A 69 -12.56 -16.26 6.97
CA LEU A 69 -13.54 -16.99 6.16
C LEU A 69 -14.25 -18.15 6.89
N LYS A 70 -13.92 -18.41 8.17
CA LYS A 70 -14.64 -19.37 9.02
C LYS A 70 -15.63 -18.69 9.96
N GLU A 71 -15.67 -17.36 9.96
CA GLU A 71 -16.58 -16.60 10.82
C GLU A 71 -18.04 -16.72 10.34
N PRO A 72 -19.04 -16.46 11.21
CA PRO A 72 -20.46 -16.69 10.90
C PRO A 72 -20.99 -15.90 9.68
N ASP A 73 -20.31 -14.83 9.28
CA ASP A 73 -20.62 -13.96 8.15
C ASP A 73 -19.57 -14.04 7.03
N ALA A 74 -18.96 -15.22 6.84
CA ALA A 74 -17.91 -15.48 5.86
C ALA A 74 -18.21 -14.98 4.43
N GLU A 75 -19.46 -15.02 3.97
CA GLU A 75 -19.84 -14.50 2.63
C GLU A 75 -19.61 -12.99 2.51
N GLU A 76 -20.00 -12.24 3.52
CA GLU A 76 -19.83 -10.78 3.54
C GLU A 76 -18.34 -10.42 3.74
N VAL A 77 -17.64 -11.16 4.61
CA VAL A 77 -16.19 -11.04 4.79
C VAL A 77 -15.46 -11.30 3.46
N ALA A 78 -15.85 -12.33 2.71
CA ALA A 78 -15.31 -12.65 1.39
C ALA A 78 -15.53 -11.52 0.37
N HIS A 79 -16.71 -10.89 0.40
CA HIS A 79 -17.00 -9.71 -0.42
C HIS A 79 -16.08 -8.54 -0.08
N LEU A 80 -15.91 -8.22 1.21
CA LEU A 80 -15.03 -7.14 1.66
C LEU A 80 -13.56 -7.40 1.30
N LEU A 81 -13.07 -8.62 1.51
CA LEU A 81 -11.71 -9.04 1.13
C LEU A 81 -11.49 -8.89 -0.37
N THR A 82 -12.46 -9.32 -1.19
CA THR A 82 -12.41 -9.18 -2.65
C THR A 82 -12.36 -7.70 -3.07
N ASP A 83 -13.19 -6.86 -2.46
CA ASP A 83 -13.26 -5.43 -2.77
C ASP A 83 -11.94 -4.72 -2.44
N ILE A 84 -11.34 -5.04 -1.29
CA ILE A 84 -10.03 -4.53 -0.91
C ILE A 84 -8.96 -5.02 -1.89
N GLY A 85 -8.97 -6.31 -2.27
CA GLY A 85 -8.05 -6.87 -3.26
C GLY A 85 -8.13 -6.14 -4.61
N LYS A 86 -9.34 -5.88 -5.12
CA LYS A 86 -9.57 -5.11 -6.35
C LYS A 86 -9.09 -3.67 -6.23
N PHE A 87 -9.34 -3.03 -5.09
CA PHE A 87 -8.89 -1.66 -4.84
C PHE A 87 -7.37 -1.58 -4.88
N LEU A 88 -6.68 -2.49 -4.19
CA LEU A 88 -5.23 -2.56 -4.18
C LEU A 88 -4.69 -2.82 -5.59
N GLN A 89 -5.24 -3.80 -6.31
CA GLN A 89 -4.81 -4.13 -7.68
C GLN A 89 -4.94 -2.95 -8.64
N LYS A 90 -6.05 -2.20 -8.57
CA LYS A 90 -6.27 -0.99 -9.39
C LYS A 90 -5.20 0.07 -9.12
N ASN A 91 -4.79 0.23 -7.86
CA ASN A 91 -3.88 1.31 -7.44
C ASN A 91 -2.40 0.89 -7.39
N SER A 92 -2.09 -0.38 -7.68
CA SER A 92 -0.74 -0.92 -7.79
C SER A 92 -0.41 -1.42 -9.20
N ASP A 93 -1.17 -1.00 -10.21
CA ASP A 93 -0.99 -1.42 -11.59
C ASP A 93 0.27 -0.80 -12.23
N GLU A 94 0.62 -1.28 -13.42
CA GLU A 94 1.82 -0.82 -14.14
C GLU A 94 1.82 0.69 -14.40
N ALA A 95 0.66 1.30 -14.62
CA ALA A 95 0.54 2.74 -14.86
C ALA A 95 0.82 3.54 -13.58
N CYS A 96 0.23 3.14 -12.45
CA CYS A 96 0.49 3.73 -11.12
C CYS A 96 1.96 3.60 -10.70
N VAL A 97 2.58 2.45 -10.97
CA VAL A 97 4.00 2.22 -10.70
C VAL A 97 4.89 3.07 -11.60
N LYS A 98 4.58 3.17 -12.89
CA LYS A 98 5.30 4.08 -13.81
C LYS A 98 5.20 5.53 -13.37
N LEU A 99 4.02 5.99 -12.99
CA LEU A 99 3.82 7.36 -12.53
C LEU A 99 4.61 7.64 -11.24
N SER A 100 4.58 6.70 -10.29
CA SER A 100 5.34 6.83 -9.03
C SER A 100 6.86 6.83 -9.27
N THR A 101 7.34 6.00 -10.21
CA THR A 101 8.77 5.95 -10.54
C THR A 101 9.24 7.17 -11.35
N GLN A 102 8.42 7.69 -12.27
CA GLN A 102 8.70 8.92 -13.01
C GLN A 102 8.84 10.16 -12.12
N LEU A 103 8.13 10.20 -10.99
CA LEU A 103 8.27 11.28 -10.01
C LEU A 103 9.67 11.29 -9.40
N TYR A 104 10.28 10.14 -9.09
CA TYR A 104 11.68 10.08 -8.62
C TYR A 104 12.65 10.67 -9.65
N PHE A 105 12.46 10.35 -10.93
CA PHE A 105 13.29 10.89 -12.01
C PHE A 105 13.10 12.40 -12.17
N SER A 106 11.88 12.90 -12.03
CA SER A 106 11.57 14.34 -12.08
C SER A 106 12.23 15.09 -10.93
N ASP A 107 12.14 14.55 -9.71
CA ASP A 107 12.76 15.14 -8.51
C ASP A 107 14.30 15.12 -8.61
N TYR A 108 14.86 14.01 -9.08
CA TYR A 108 16.29 13.90 -9.35
C TYR A 108 16.74 14.91 -10.41
N GLN A 109 16.01 15.03 -11.52
CA GLN A 109 16.32 15.95 -12.60
C GLN A 109 16.28 17.41 -12.12
N ALA A 110 15.26 17.79 -11.33
CA ALA A 110 15.15 19.12 -10.75
C ALA A 110 16.31 19.43 -9.78
N ALA A 111 16.70 18.47 -8.93
CA ALA A 111 17.84 18.61 -8.04
C ALA A 111 19.17 18.74 -8.82
N TYR A 112 19.35 17.92 -9.85
CA TYR A 112 20.49 17.94 -10.75
C TYR A 112 20.62 19.29 -11.47
N ASP A 113 19.53 19.79 -12.05
CA ASP A 113 19.52 21.07 -12.76
C ASP A 113 19.85 22.25 -11.83
N LYS A 114 19.35 22.21 -10.58
CA LYS A 114 19.70 23.20 -9.55
C LYS A 114 21.20 23.18 -9.21
N GLN A 115 21.80 22.00 -9.06
CA GLN A 115 23.24 21.86 -8.80
C GLN A 115 24.07 22.34 -10.00
N LYS A 116 23.64 22.01 -11.22
CA LYS A 116 24.29 22.46 -12.47
C LYS A 116 24.28 23.98 -12.60
N ILE A 117 23.13 24.62 -12.37
CA ILE A 117 23.03 26.09 -12.38
C ILE A 117 23.95 26.71 -11.32
N ALA A 118 23.99 26.15 -10.11
CA ALA A 118 24.86 26.65 -9.04
C ALA A 118 26.35 26.55 -9.40
N LEU A 119 26.76 25.47 -10.08
CA LEU A 119 28.13 25.30 -10.58
C LEU A 119 28.47 26.32 -11.67
N LEU A 120 27.58 26.51 -12.65
CA LEU A 120 27.76 27.51 -13.71
C LEU A 120 27.89 28.93 -13.15
N LEU A 121 27.07 29.30 -12.17
CA LEU A 121 27.16 30.60 -11.50
C LEU A 121 28.49 30.79 -10.77
N LYS A 122 29.00 29.75 -10.11
CA LYS A 122 30.33 29.79 -9.44
C LYS A 122 31.45 30.00 -10.46
N LEU A 123 31.44 29.24 -11.55
CA LEU A 123 32.43 29.34 -12.64
C LEU A 123 32.44 30.74 -13.28
N ILE A 124 31.26 31.29 -13.60
CA ILE A 124 31.13 32.61 -14.23
C ILE A 124 31.47 33.75 -13.26
N SER A 125 31.27 33.56 -11.95
CA SER A 125 31.57 34.59 -10.93
C SER A 125 33.07 34.84 -10.69
N GLY A 126 33.96 34.05 -11.30
CA GLY A 126 35.42 34.20 -11.15
C GLY A 126 35.96 33.91 -9.75
N LYS A 127 35.13 33.45 -8.81
CA LYS A 127 35.52 33.06 -7.43
C LYS A 127 36.03 31.62 -7.33
N ASP A 128 36.59 31.09 -8.42
CA ASP A 128 36.87 29.67 -8.54
C ASP A 128 38.37 29.35 -8.58
N ASP A 129 39.06 29.63 -7.48
CA ASP A 129 40.46 29.19 -7.27
C ASP A 129 40.59 27.66 -7.12
N TYR A 130 39.46 26.92 -7.13
CA TYR A 130 39.37 25.47 -6.85
C TYR A 130 38.50 24.72 -7.87
N GLY A 131 38.47 25.14 -9.14
CA GLY A 131 37.48 24.65 -10.12
C GLY A 131 37.41 23.15 -10.31
N PHE A 132 38.55 22.44 -10.27
CA PHE A 132 38.56 20.98 -10.28
C PHE A 132 37.87 20.34 -9.07
N ARG A 133 37.97 20.94 -7.88
CA ARG A 133 37.31 20.45 -6.67
C ARG A 133 35.79 20.61 -6.75
N HIS A 134 35.30 21.73 -7.27
CA HIS A 134 33.86 21.95 -7.43
C HIS A 134 33.24 21.02 -8.48
N VAL A 135 33.94 20.77 -9.58
CA VAL A 135 33.54 19.78 -10.59
C VAL A 135 33.55 18.36 -10.02
N TYR A 136 34.58 18.00 -9.24
CA TYR A 136 34.65 16.71 -8.56
C TYR A 136 33.51 16.49 -7.55
N GLU A 137 33.23 17.47 -6.69
CA GLU A 137 32.12 17.41 -5.72
C GLU A 137 30.75 17.33 -6.43
N PHE A 138 30.59 18.01 -7.58
CA PHE A 138 29.41 17.87 -8.42
C PHE A 138 29.24 16.43 -8.92
N PHE A 139 30.27 15.85 -9.53
CA PHE A 139 30.22 14.46 -10.02
C PHE A 139 29.95 13.46 -8.89
N LYS A 140 30.61 13.62 -7.73
CA LYS A 140 30.40 12.78 -6.56
C LYS A 140 28.96 12.90 -6.02
N GLY A 141 28.42 14.12 -5.94
CA GLY A 141 27.03 14.36 -5.56
C GLY A 141 26.03 13.70 -6.51
N THR A 142 26.28 13.77 -7.82
CA THR A 142 25.42 13.14 -8.82
C THR A 142 25.46 11.61 -8.78
N ALA A 143 26.64 11.02 -8.55
CA ALA A 143 26.77 9.57 -8.39
C ALA A 143 25.98 9.07 -7.16
N GLY A 144 26.12 9.74 -6.01
CA GLY A 144 25.35 9.39 -4.81
C GLY A 144 23.84 9.56 -4.97
N ALA A 145 23.40 10.59 -5.70
CA ALA A 145 21.99 10.80 -6.00
C ALA A 145 21.43 9.75 -6.97
N PHE A 146 22.22 9.28 -7.94
CA PHE A 146 21.83 8.18 -8.83
C PHE A 146 21.74 6.84 -8.08
N GLU A 147 22.68 6.54 -7.19
CA GLU A 147 22.61 5.38 -6.31
C GLU A 147 21.36 5.40 -5.43
N HIS A 148 21.02 6.56 -4.87
CA HIS A 148 19.79 6.74 -4.11
C HIS A 148 18.55 6.49 -4.95
N LEU A 149 18.47 7.05 -6.17
CA LEU A 149 17.36 6.82 -7.09
C LEU A 149 17.21 5.33 -7.46
N ASN A 150 18.33 4.65 -7.72
CA ASN A 150 18.33 3.21 -7.97
C ASN A 150 17.82 2.41 -6.76
N GLY A 151 18.18 2.84 -5.54
CA GLY A 151 17.61 2.31 -4.30
C GLY A 151 16.10 2.48 -4.24
N CYS A 152 15.58 3.69 -4.46
CA CYS A 152 14.14 3.98 -4.44
C CYS A 152 13.37 3.14 -5.46
N VAL A 153 13.89 2.95 -6.67
CA VAL A 153 13.28 2.09 -7.70
C VAL A 153 13.21 0.63 -7.25
N LYS A 154 14.30 0.09 -6.66
CA LYS A 154 14.32 -1.27 -6.11
C LYS A 154 13.30 -1.44 -4.98
N ASP A 155 13.26 -0.49 -4.05
CA ASP A 155 12.32 -0.55 -2.91
C ASP A 155 10.86 -0.46 -3.37
N THR A 156 10.59 0.35 -4.40
CA THR A 156 9.27 0.44 -5.04
C THR A 156 8.90 -0.90 -5.69
N THR A 157 9.83 -1.52 -6.40
CA THR A 157 9.60 -2.83 -7.04
C THR A 157 9.30 -3.91 -6.01
N GLN A 158 10.06 -3.96 -4.91
CA GLN A 158 9.78 -4.91 -3.82
C GLN A 158 8.40 -4.67 -3.21
N THR A 159 8.02 -3.41 -2.99
CA THR A 159 6.71 -3.05 -2.46
C THR A 159 5.57 -3.46 -3.39
N VAL A 160 5.77 -3.33 -4.71
CA VAL A 160 4.82 -3.83 -5.71
C VAL A 160 4.69 -5.36 -5.64
N MET A 161 5.79 -6.09 -5.46
CA MET A 161 5.74 -7.55 -5.27
C MET A 161 4.95 -7.93 -4.00
N ASP A 162 5.13 -7.19 -2.92
CA ASP A 162 4.39 -7.42 -1.68
C ASP A 162 2.90 -7.14 -1.85
N MET A 163 2.55 -6.01 -2.49
CA MET A 163 1.17 -5.68 -2.84
C MET A 163 0.55 -6.74 -3.74
N ASN A 164 1.27 -7.25 -4.73
CA ASN A 164 0.80 -8.31 -5.61
C ASN A 164 0.57 -9.63 -4.86
N THR A 165 1.39 -9.93 -3.87
CA THR A 165 1.19 -11.11 -3.02
C THR A 165 -0.09 -10.97 -2.19
N ILE A 166 -0.35 -9.78 -1.65
CA ILE A 166 -1.57 -9.48 -0.91
C ILE A 166 -2.79 -9.53 -1.83
N THR A 167 -2.76 -8.87 -2.99
CA THR A 167 -3.89 -8.86 -3.94
C THR A 167 -4.23 -10.26 -4.42
N GLU A 168 -3.22 -11.10 -4.63
CA GLU A 168 -3.45 -12.49 -5.05
C GLU A 168 -4.04 -13.36 -3.94
N ALA A 169 -3.66 -13.12 -2.67
CA ALA A 169 -4.31 -13.76 -1.53
C ALA A 169 -5.80 -13.37 -1.43
N LEU A 170 -6.14 -12.16 -1.86
CA LEU A 170 -7.50 -11.60 -1.87
C LEU A 170 -8.24 -11.84 -3.19
N ASN A 171 -7.68 -12.63 -4.10
CA ASN A 171 -8.29 -12.92 -5.39
C ASN A 171 -9.63 -13.68 -5.19
N PRO A 172 -10.74 -13.25 -5.82
CA PRO A 172 -12.04 -13.88 -5.62
C PRO A 172 -12.07 -15.37 -5.99
N THR A 173 -11.20 -15.82 -6.91
CA THR A 173 -11.09 -17.25 -7.24
C THR A 173 -10.49 -18.04 -6.08
N HIS A 174 -9.47 -17.50 -5.43
CA HIS A 174 -8.81 -18.09 -4.27
C HIS A 174 -9.70 -18.07 -3.03
N ILE A 175 -10.37 -16.94 -2.77
CA ILE A 175 -11.36 -16.82 -1.69
C ILE A 175 -12.47 -17.86 -1.85
N LYS A 176 -13.06 -17.98 -3.06
CA LYS A 176 -14.07 -19.01 -3.33
C LYS A 176 -13.56 -20.43 -3.15
N SER A 177 -12.31 -20.70 -3.52
CA SER A 177 -11.70 -22.01 -3.31
C SER A 177 -11.55 -22.34 -1.82
N ARG A 178 -11.12 -21.37 -1.00
CA ARG A 178 -10.93 -21.54 0.45
C ARG A 178 -12.24 -21.77 1.18
N MET A 179 -13.29 -21.01 0.81
CA MET A 179 -14.63 -21.20 1.38
C MET A 179 -15.23 -22.59 1.08
N LYS A 180 -14.82 -23.26 0.00
CA LYS A 180 -15.27 -24.62 -0.35
C LYS A 180 -14.48 -25.73 0.33
N ALA A 181 -13.29 -25.40 0.86
CA ALA A 181 -12.43 -26.36 1.55
C ALA A 181 -12.77 -26.51 3.04
N HIS A 182 -13.77 -25.76 3.51
CA HIS A 182 -14.29 -25.72 4.89
C HIS A 182 -15.78 -26.03 4.89
#